data_AF-A0A225EAU8-F1
#
_entry.id   AF-A0A225EAU8-F1
#
_cell.length_a   1.000
_cell.length_b   1.000
_cell.length_c   1.000
_cell.angle_alpha   90.00
_cell.angle_beta   90.00
_cell.angle_gamma   90.00
#
_symmetry.space_group_name_H-M   'P 1'
#
loop_
_entity.id
_entity.type
_entity.pdbx_description
1 polymer ?
#
loop_
_entity_poly.entity_id
_entity_poly.type
_entity_poly.pdbx_seq_one_letter_code
_entity_poly.pdbx_strand_id
1 'polypeptide(L)'
;MTQKKISRNDPCPCGSGKKYKKCCWGKGFDWKADAEGNLFKSIPLTSEMTDLLEQQRQRFVEKFGREPGPDDEIFFDMPHPEHVEHMTVDAMKEAGIDPAIIFAYEKTGRLVTESNQNFLSDADLDEWQAAIEEYEAKHRTPPQYPLGTVAMYGPDDTSTTKIAAGVIQHATAEPIMMRWVATDVTTNPKVQQEMKDFFLQHGVKSVAMDEGNMGCPHEEGEDFPHGGNCPFCPFWNGKQGSNRKE
;
A
#
# COMPACT_ATOMS: atom_id res chain seq x y z
N MET A 1 -7.02 11.36 -38.54
CA MET A 1 -7.49 9.96 -38.61
C MET A 1 -8.72 9.78 -37.72
N THR A 2 -9.67 8.94 -38.11
CA THR A 2 -10.93 8.73 -37.37
C THR A 2 -10.69 7.84 -36.14
N GLN A 3 -10.60 8.46 -34.98
CA GLN A 3 -10.42 7.76 -33.70
C GLN A 3 -11.77 7.28 -33.15
N LYS A 4 -11.89 6.01 -32.77
CA LYS A 4 -13.12 5.44 -32.19
C LYS A 4 -12.93 5.12 -30.71
N LYS A 5 -13.94 5.39 -29.89
CA LYS A 5 -13.95 4.98 -28.48
C LYS A 5 -14.08 3.45 -28.37
N ILE A 6 -13.34 2.86 -27.43
CA ILE A 6 -13.43 1.44 -27.08
C ILE A 6 -14.80 1.13 -26.46
N SER A 7 -15.34 -0.06 -26.75
CA SER A 7 -16.63 -0.47 -26.17
C SER A 7 -16.49 -0.74 -24.68
N ARG A 8 -17.52 -0.34 -23.92
CA ARG A 8 -17.64 -0.56 -22.47
C ARG A 8 -17.53 -2.02 -22.06
N ASN A 9 -17.88 -2.95 -22.96
CA ASN A 9 -17.89 -4.38 -22.67
C ASN A 9 -16.61 -5.11 -23.11
N ASP A 10 -15.73 -4.44 -23.85
CA ASP A 10 -14.46 -5.03 -24.31
C ASP A 10 -13.49 -5.20 -23.14
N PRO A 11 -12.49 -6.09 -23.25
CA PRO A 11 -11.37 -6.14 -22.32
C PRO A 11 -10.73 -4.76 -22.18
N CYS A 12 -10.37 -4.40 -20.95
CA CYS A 12 -9.77 -3.11 -20.66
C CYS A 12 -8.36 -3.03 -21.27
N PRO A 13 -8.05 -2.01 -22.09
CA PRO A 13 -6.74 -1.85 -22.71
C PRO A 13 -5.55 -1.69 -21.76
N CYS A 14 -5.78 -1.47 -20.46
CA CYS A 14 -4.72 -1.37 -19.45
C CYS A 14 -4.10 -2.72 -19.06
N GLY A 15 -4.55 -3.83 -19.63
CA GLY A 15 -3.99 -5.17 -19.32
C GLY A 15 -4.58 -5.86 -18.09
N SER A 16 -5.51 -5.24 -17.36
CA SER A 16 -6.12 -5.82 -16.15
C SER A 16 -6.98 -7.08 -16.37
N GLY A 17 -7.27 -7.45 -17.62
CA GLY A 17 -8.17 -8.55 -17.98
C GLY A 17 -9.66 -8.31 -17.66
N LYS A 18 -10.00 -7.24 -16.93
CA LYS A 18 -11.39 -6.86 -16.61
C LYS A 18 -12.05 -6.20 -17.82
N LYS A 19 -13.40 -6.17 -17.86
CA LYS A 19 -14.15 -5.36 -18.84
C LYS A 19 -13.88 -3.88 -18.64
N TYR A 20 -13.79 -3.08 -19.69
CA TYR A 20 -13.49 -1.64 -19.61
C TYR A 20 -14.42 -0.89 -18.63
N LYS A 21 -15.73 -1.16 -18.67
CA LYS A 21 -16.72 -0.58 -17.73
C LYS A 21 -16.55 -0.95 -16.26
N LYS A 22 -15.74 -1.96 -15.96
CA LYS A 22 -15.45 -2.47 -14.61
C LYS A 22 -14.02 -2.15 -14.17
N CYS A 23 -13.26 -1.39 -14.97
CA CYS A 23 -11.87 -1.03 -14.68
C CYS A 23 -11.64 0.47 -14.93
N CYS A 24 -11.17 0.87 -16.11
CA CYS A 24 -10.78 2.27 -16.37
C CYS A 24 -11.94 3.23 -16.70
N TRP A 25 -13.16 2.74 -16.89
CA TRP A 25 -14.29 3.59 -17.26
C TRP A 25 -14.60 4.61 -16.17
N GLY A 26 -14.64 5.90 -16.54
CA GLY A 26 -14.96 6.99 -15.61
C GLY A 26 -13.76 7.51 -14.81
N LYS A 27 -12.55 7.04 -15.07
CA LYS A 27 -11.30 7.54 -14.42
C LYS A 27 -10.76 8.84 -15.04
N GLY A 28 -11.62 9.69 -15.60
CA GLY A 28 -11.21 10.98 -16.19
C GLY A 28 -10.54 10.91 -17.56
N PHE A 29 -10.46 9.74 -18.19
CA PHE A 29 -9.97 9.58 -19.56
C PHE A 29 -10.78 8.50 -20.31
N ASP A 30 -10.65 8.49 -21.64
CA ASP A 30 -11.25 7.50 -22.53
C ASP A 30 -10.19 6.76 -23.35
N TRP A 31 -10.33 5.44 -23.48
CA TRP A 31 -9.55 4.69 -24.46
C TRP A 31 -10.12 4.89 -25.88
N LYS A 32 -9.22 5.16 -26.83
CA LYS A 32 -9.52 5.26 -28.25
C LYS A 32 -8.57 4.39 -29.07
N ALA A 33 -9.07 3.94 -30.21
CA ALA A 33 -8.29 3.25 -31.23
C ALA A 33 -8.30 4.05 -32.54
N ASP A 34 -7.18 4.05 -33.26
CA ASP A 34 -7.10 4.55 -34.63
C ASP A 34 -7.56 3.49 -35.64
N ALA A 35 -7.33 3.73 -36.93
CA ALA A 35 -7.73 2.81 -37.99
C ALA A 35 -6.84 1.56 -38.04
N GLU A 36 -5.61 1.69 -37.57
CA GLU A 36 -4.57 0.67 -37.50
C GLU A 36 -4.71 -0.22 -36.26
N GLY A 37 -5.54 0.17 -35.29
CA GLY A 37 -5.80 -0.55 -34.05
C GLY A 37 -4.88 -0.15 -32.89
N ASN A 38 -4.07 0.90 -33.05
CA ASN A 38 -3.25 1.41 -31.95
C ASN A 38 -4.14 2.07 -30.90
N LEU A 39 -3.87 1.76 -29.64
CA LEU A 39 -4.64 2.22 -28.50
C LEU A 39 -3.98 3.42 -27.83
N PHE A 40 -4.76 4.45 -27.54
CA PHE A 40 -4.28 5.64 -26.84
C PHE A 40 -5.32 6.14 -25.83
N LYS A 41 -4.82 6.71 -24.72
CA LYS A 41 -5.63 7.39 -23.72
C LYS A 41 -5.95 8.81 -24.22
N SER A 42 -7.24 9.16 -24.21
CA SER A 42 -7.74 10.49 -24.57
C SER A 42 -8.24 11.17 -23.30
N ILE A 43 -7.60 12.28 -22.95
CA ILE A 43 -7.96 13.08 -21.78
C ILE A 43 -8.68 14.34 -22.27
N PRO A 44 -9.84 14.72 -21.69
CA PRO A 44 -10.48 15.99 -22.02
C PRO A 44 -9.60 17.15 -21.54
N LEU A 45 -9.33 18.12 -22.42
CA LEU A 45 -8.63 19.34 -22.04
C LEU A 45 -9.54 20.18 -21.14
N THR A 46 -9.05 20.52 -19.95
CA THR A 46 -9.68 21.52 -19.08
C THR A 46 -9.40 22.92 -19.62
N SER A 47 -10.13 23.92 -19.13
CA SER A 47 -9.86 25.33 -19.48
C SER A 47 -8.44 25.73 -19.08
N GLU A 48 -8.00 25.37 -17.87
CA GLU A 48 -6.62 25.62 -17.41
C GLU A 48 -5.56 25.02 -18.35
N MET A 49 -5.73 23.77 -18.78
CA MET A 49 -4.79 23.13 -19.70
C MET A 49 -4.82 23.78 -21.08
N THR A 50 -5.98 24.26 -21.52
CA THR A 50 -6.11 24.97 -22.79
C THR A 50 -5.38 26.30 -22.74
N ASP A 51 -5.55 27.06 -21.66
CA ASP A 51 -4.88 28.34 -21.44
C ASP A 51 -3.36 28.15 -21.36
N LEU A 52 -2.88 27.10 -20.68
CA LEU A 52 -1.47 26.77 -20.62
C LEU A 52 -0.88 26.42 -22.00
N LEU A 53 -1.55 25.58 -22.78
CA LEU A 53 -1.09 25.19 -24.12
C LEU A 53 -1.06 26.40 -25.06
N GLU A 54 -2.06 27.27 -24.97
CA GLU A 54 -2.10 28.50 -25.76
C GLU A 54 -0.95 29.46 -25.38
N GLN A 55 -0.66 29.60 -24.09
CA GLN A 55 0.50 30.39 -23.64
C GLN A 55 1.82 29.81 -24.17
N GLN A 56 2.01 28.49 -24.13
CA GLN A 56 3.23 27.88 -24.66
C GLN A 56 3.32 28.00 -26.19
N ARG A 57 2.19 27.88 -26.89
CA ARG A 57 2.12 28.13 -28.34
C ARG A 57 2.55 29.55 -28.68
N GLN A 58 2.09 30.56 -27.93
CA GLN A 58 2.49 31.95 -28.14
C GLN A 58 4.00 32.14 -27.92
N ARG A 59 4.55 31.56 -26.84
CA ARG A 59 6.01 31.60 -26.57
C ARG A 59 6.82 30.90 -27.65
N PHE A 60 6.30 29.80 -28.20
CA PHE A 60 6.92 29.12 -29.34
C PHE A 60 6.95 30.03 -30.57
N VAL A 61 5.82 30.65 -30.91
CA VAL A 61 5.73 31.58 -32.04
C VAL A 61 6.66 32.78 -31.85
N GLU A 62 6.72 33.36 -30.65
CA GLU A 62 7.64 34.45 -30.32
C GLU A 62 9.11 34.06 -30.50
N LYS A 63 9.49 32.84 -30.09
CA LYS A 63 10.87 32.36 -30.16
C LYS A 63 11.28 31.89 -31.56
N PHE A 64 10.39 31.21 -32.27
CA PHE A 64 10.72 30.51 -33.52
C PHE A 64 10.11 31.17 -34.77
N GLY A 65 9.23 32.17 -34.60
CA GLY A 65 8.63 32.94 -35.71
C GLY A 65 7.64 32.17 -36.57
N ARG A 66 7.19 31.00 -36.13
CA ARG A 66 6.24 30.12 -36.84
C ARG A 66 5.37 29.34 -35.86
N GLU A 67 4.27 28.80 -36.35
CA GLU A 67 3.45 27.84 -35.61
C GLU A 67 4.21 26.52 -35.39
N PRO A 68 3.97 25.83 -34.25
CA PRO A 68 4.51 24.50 -34.01
C PRO A 68 3.86 23.46 -34.94
N GLY A 69 4.70 22.60 -35.49
CA GLY A 69 4.32 21.43 -36.26
C GLY A 69 4.06 20.21 -35.37
N PRO A 70 3.67 19.07 -35.97
CA PRO A 70 3.32 17.87 -35.23
C PRO A 70 4.48 17.24 -34.45
N ASP A 71 5.73 17.50 -34.85
CA ASP A 71 6.94 16.94 -34.24
C ASP A 71 7.70 17.97 -33.38
N ASP A 72 7.15 19.18 -33.17
CA ASP A 72 7.80 20.23 -32.38
C ASP A 72 7.48 20.10 -30.88
N GLU A 73 8.49 20.35 -30.04
CA GLU A 73 8.33 20.42 -28.59
C GLU A 73 7.66 21.75 -28.18
N ILE A 74 6.41 21.66 -27.72
CA ILE A 74 5.67 22.82 -27.22
C ILE A 74 6.28 23.38 -25.92
N PHE A 75 6.84 22.50 -25.08
CA PHE A 75 7.43 22.85 -23.79
C PHE A 75 8.97 22.96 -23.87
N PHE A 76 9.46 23.69 -24.87
CA PHE A 76 10.89 23.79 -25.21
C PHE A 76 11.77 24.48 -24.15
N ASP A 77 11.16 25.10 -23.14
CA ASP A 77 11.84 25.83 -22.06
C ASP A 77 11.78 25.11 -20.71
N MET A 78 11.18 23.92 -20.65
CA MET A 78 11.24 23.07 -19.48
C MET A 78 12.52 22.24 -19.46
N PRO A 79 13.03 21.88 -18.27
CA PRO A 79 14.11 20.91 -18.16
C PRO A 79 13.73 19.59 -18.82
N HIS A 80 14.72 18.88 -19.37
CA HIS A 80 14.51 17.53 -19.90
C HIS A 80 13.89 16.61 -18.84
N PRO A 81 12.95 15.71 -19.17
CA PRO A 81 12.26 14.86 -18.20
C PRO A 81 13.17 14.14 -17.21
N GLU A 82 14.32 13.63 -17.67
CA GLU A 82 15.32 12.98 -16.81
C GLU A 82 15.87 13.91 -15.70
N HIS A 83 16.01 15.22 -15.98
CA HIS A 83 16.41 16.19 -14.95
C HIS A 83 15.27 16.43 -13.94
N VAL A 84 14.03 16.46 -14.41
CA VAL A 84 12.86 16.62 -13.54
C VAL A 84 12.71 15.42 -12.61
N GLU A 85 12.91 14.20 -13.11
CA GLU A 85 12.91 12.97 -12.32
C GLU A 85 13.96 13.01 -11.21
N HIS A 86 15.22 13.35 -11.56
CA HIS A 86 16.30 13.46 -10.57
C HIS A 86 16.00 14.50 -9.48
N MET A 87 15.54 15.70 -9.88
CA MET A 87 15.15 16.75 -8.93
C MET A 87 13.99 16.31 -8.02
N THR A 88 13.04 15.54 -8.57
CA THR A 88 11.90 15.01 -7.80
C THR A 88 12.40 14.01 -6.75
N VAL A 89 13.28 13.09 -7.15
CA VAL A 89 13.87 12.11 -6.23
C VAL A 89 14.66 12.79 -5.11
N ASP A 90 15.48 13.78 -5.42
CA ASP A 90 16.25 14.53 -4.41
C ASP A 90 15.33 15.23 -3.43
N ALA A 91 14.28 15.91 -3.93
CA ALA A 91 13.27 16.53 -3.09
C ALA A 91 12.53 15.52 -2.20
N MET A 92 12.22 14.33 -2.71
CA MET A 92 11.59 13.26 -1.92
C MET A 92 12.52 12.76 -0.81
N LYS A 93 13.82 12.60 -1.09
CA LYS A 93 14.83 12.21 -0.08
C LYS A 93 14.96 13.27 1.01
N GLU A 94 15.04 14.55 0.63
CA GLU A 94 15.13 15.67 1.58
C GLU A 94 13.87 15.81 2.44
N ALA A 95 12.70 15.50 1.88
CA ALA A 95 11.43 15.48 2.59
C ALA A 95 11.25 14.25 3.51
N GLY A 96 12.19 13.29 3.51
CA GLY A 96 12.10 12.08 4.32
C GLY A 96 10.98 11.14 3.91
N ILE A 97 10.60 11.16 2.62
CA ILE A 97 9.63 10.21 2.07
C ILE A 97 10.20 8.79 2.17
N ASP A 98 9.32 7.82 2.42
CA ASP A 98 9.68 6.41 2.53
C ASP A 98 10.50 5.96 1.28
N PRO A 99 11.70 5.38 1.46
CA PRO A 99 12.52 4.87 0.36
C PRO A 99 11.80 3.88 -0.58
N ALA A 100 10.82 3.12 -0.09
CA ALA A 100 10.02 2.22 -0.92
C ALA A 100 9.15 3.00 -1.92
N ILE A 101 8.63 4.17 -1.51
CA ILE A 101 7.86 5.07 -2.36
C ILE A 101 8.75 5.74 -3.41
N ILE A 102 9.97 6.14 -3.03
CA ILE A 102 10.97 6.69 -3.95
C ILE A 102 11.33 5.65 -5.00
N PHE A 103 11.59 4.41 -4.58
CA PHE A 103 11.89 3.30 -5.49
C PHE A 103 10.72 3.02 -6.45
N ALA A 104 9.49 3.00 -5.94
CA ALA A 104 8.31 2.80 -6.78
C ALA A 104 8.15 3.92 -7.83
N TYR A 105 8.46 5.17 -7.46
CA TYR A 105 8.49 6.30 -8.40
C TYR A 105 9.55 6.11 -9.49
N GLU A 106 10.80 5.83 -9.12
CA GLU A 106 11.90 5.61 -10.08
C GLU A 106 11.61 4.42 -11.01
N LYS A 107 10.98 3.37 -10.50
CA LYS A 107 10.70 2.15 -11.26
C LYS A 107 9.51 2.29 -12.22
N THR A 108 8.48 3.03 -11.81
CA THR A 108 7.22 3.12 -12.56
C THR A 108 7.03 4.43 -13.29
N GLY A 109 7.83 5.47 -12.98
CA GLY A 109 7.65 6.83 -13.48
C GLY A 109 6.36 7.51 -13.00
N ARG A 110 5.68 6.97 -11.98
CA ARG A 110 4.38 7.46 -11.48
C ARG A 110 4.54 7.90 -10.04
N LEU A 111 3.96 9.04 -9.68
CA LEU A 111 3.87 9.47 -8.28
C LEU A 111 2.44 9.27 -7.80
N VAL A 112 2.17 8.19 -7.07
CA VAL A 112 0.81 7.85 -6.62
C VAL A 112 0.50 8.52 -5.29
N THR A 113 -0.62 9.22 -5.22
CA THR A 113 -1.11 9.91 -4.01
C THR A 113 -2.62 9.68 -3.85
N GLU A 114 -3.15 9.94 -2.64
CA GLU A 114 -4.60 9.87 -2.39
C GLU A 114 -5.42 10.74 -3.36
N SER A 115 -4.86 11.88 -3.76
CA SER A 115 -5.51 12.82 -4.67
C SER A 115 -5.55 12.35 -6.13
N ASN A 116 -4.64 11.45 -6.55
CA ASN A 116 -4.53 11.06 -7.96
C ASN A 116 -4.77 9.58 -8.26
N GLN A 117 -4.73 8.69 -7.25
CA GLN A 117 -4.84 7.24 -7.43
C GLN A 117 -6.12 6.83 -8.19
N ASN A 118 -7.19 7.61 -8.06
CA ASN A 118 -8.47 7.36 -8.74
C ASN A 118 -8.41 7.57 -10.26
N PHE A 119 -7.39 8.26 -10.78
CA PHE A 119 -7.16 8.46 -12.22
C PHE A 119 -6.28 7.36 -12.83
N LEU A 120 -5.66 6.52 -12.01
CA LEU A 120 -4.78 5.44 -12.46
C LEU A 120 -5.57 4.18 -12.75
N SER A 121 -5.14 3.38 -13.73
CA SER A 121 -5.75 2.08 -13.96
C SER A 121 -5.41 1.11 -12.83
N ASP A 122 -6.20 0.04 -12.67
CA ASP A 122 -5.90 -0.97 -11.64
C ASP A 122 -4.52 -1.58 -11.88
N ALA A 123 -4.16 -1.83 -13.14
CA ALA A 123 -2.84 -2.35 -13.50
C ALA A 123 -1.70 -1.36 -13.15
N ASP A 124 -1.91 -0.05 -13.34
CA ASP A 124 -0.92 0.96 -12.94
C ASP A 124 -0.71 0.96 -11.41
N LEU A 125 -1.78 0.75 -10.63
CA LEU A 125 -1.72 0.65 -9.16
C LEU A 125 -1.07 -0.67 -8.72
N ASP A 126 -1.36 -1.78 -9.40
CA ASP A 126 -0.75 -3.07 -9.13
C ASP A 126 0.76 -3.04 -9.41
N GLU A 127 1.19 -2.40 -10.52
CA GLU A 127 2.62 -2.17 -10.84
C GLU A 127 3.31 -1.34 -9.76
N TRP A 128 2.65 -0.27 -9.29
CA TRP A 128 3.15 0.59 -8.22
C TRP A 128 3.31 -0.19 -6.90
N GLN A 129 2.28 -0.92 -6.49
CA GLN A 129 2.28 -1.70 -5.26
C GLN A 129 3.34 -2.82 -5.30
N ALA A 130 3.48 -3.51 -6.43
CA ALA A 130 4.51 -4.53 -6.62
C ALA A 130 5.94 -3.96 -6.51
N ALA A 131 6.16 -2.72 -6.92
CA ALA A 131 7.46 -2.06 -6.77
C ALA A 131 7.79 -1.77 -5.30
N ILE A 132 6.80 -1.30 -4.51
CA ILE A 132 6.94 -1.11 -3.06
C ILE A 132 7.30 -2.44 -2.39
N GLU A 133 6.50 -3.49 -2.65
CA GLU A 133 6.71 -4.82 -2.06
C GLU A 133 8.08 -5.40 -2.40
N GLU A 134 8.57 -5.20 -3.63
CA GLU A 134 9.91 -5.62 -4.02
C GLU A 134 11.00 -4.89 -3.21
N TYR A 135 10.86 -3.58 -3.03
CA TYR A 135 11.80 -2.80 -2.24
C TYR A 135 11.79 -3.30 -0.79
N GLU A 136 10.61 -3.42 -0.19
CA GLU A 136 10.45 -3.91 1.17
C GLU A 136 11.02 -5.31 1.33
N ALA A 137 10.77 -6.24 0.40
CA ALA A 137 11.31 -7.59 0.47
C ALA A 137 12.84 -7.62 0.45
N LYS A 138 13.48 -6.75 -0.36
CA LYS A 138 14.95 -6.64 -0.44
C LYS A 138 15.56 -5.96 0.79
N HIS A 139 14.83 -5.03 1.41
CA HIS A 139 15.30 -4.24 2.54
C HIS A 139 14.75 -4.74 3.89
N ARG A 140 13.95 -5.81 3.87
CA ARG A 140 13.44 -6.47 5.07
C ARG A 140 14.61 -7.03 5.84
N THR A 141 14.87 -6.45 7.01
CA THR A 141 15.86 -7.01 7.91
C THR A 141 15.27 -8.29 8.49
N PRO A 142 15.91 -9.46 8.31
CA PRO A 142 15.42 -10.69 8.92
C PRO A 142 15.40 -10.54 10.45
N PRO A 143 14.41 -11.14 11.13
CA PRO A 143 14.32 -11.06 12.58
C PRO A 143 15.59 -11.62 13.23
N GLN A 144 16.11 -10.91 14.23
CA GLN A 144 17.23 -11.41 15.01
C GLN A 144 16.73 -12.35 16.09
N TYR A 145 17.38 -13.51 16.18
CA TYR A 145 17.06 -14.51 17.19
C TYR A 145 18.06 -14.46 18.38
N PRO A 146 17.60 -14.81 19.61
CA PRO A 146 16.22 -15.15 19.99
C PRO A 146 15.25 -13.94 19.90
N LEU A 147 14.09 -14.17 19.30
CA LEU A 147 13.04 -13.17 19.08
C LEU A 147 11.97 -13.33 20.16
N GLY A 148 11.68 -12.25 20.88
CA GLY A 148 10.49 -12.16 21.73
C GLY A 148 9.29 -11.73 20.89
N THR A 149 8.13 -12.31 21.16
CA THR A 149 6.85 -11.85 20.62
C THR A 149 5.91 -11.51 21.76
N VAL A 150 5.09 -10.47 21.60
CA VAL A 150 4.05 -10.11 22.57
C VAL A 150 2.73 -9.96 21.83
N ALA A 151 1.78 -10.80 22.22
CA ALA A 151 0.44 -10.86 21.68
C ALA A 151 -0.57 -10.42 22.74
N MET A 152 -1.42 -9.43 22.42
CA MET A 152 -2.44 -8.93 23.33
C MET A 152 -3.83 -9.40 22.90
N TYR A 153 -4.68 -9.67 23.88
CA TYR A 153 -6.04 -10.15 23.66
C TYR A 153 -7.00 -9.48 24.64
N GLY A 154 -8.25 -9.29 24.21
CA GLY A 154 -9.27 -8.57 24.94
C GLY A 154 -10.69 -8.93 24.51
N PRO A 155 -11.71 -8.67 25.34
CA PRO A 155 -13.11 -8.84 24.91
C PRO A 155 -13.51 -7.93 23.74
N ASP A 156 -12.77 -6.85 23.52
CA ASP A 156 -12.89 -5.91 22.41
C ASP A 156 -11.49 -5.43 21.95
N ASP A 157 -11.42 -4.46 21.05
CA ASP A 157 -10.19 -3.91 20.48
C ASP A 157 -9.45 -2.92 21.39
N THR A 158 -10.06 -2.50 22.50
CA THR A 158 -9.52 -1.46 23.40
C THR A 158 -9.12 -1.98 24.77
N SER A 159 -9.78 -3.03 25.26
CA SER A 159 -9.66 -3.54 26.62
C SER A 159 -8.79 -4.79 26.63
N THR A 160 -7.49 -4.68 26.90
CA THR A 160 -6.60 -5.85 26.97
C THR A 160 -6.75 -6.57 28.31
N THR A 161 -7.05 -7.88 28.28
CA THR A 161 -7.21 -8.72 29.48
C THR A 161 -6.31 -9.95 29.51
N LYS A 162 -5.64 -10.27 28.39
CA LYS A 162 -4.67 -11.36 28.30
C LYS A 162 -3.46 -10.92 27.48
N ILE A 163 -2.26 -11.26 27.96
CA ILE A 163 -1.02 -11.13 27.21
C ILE A 163 -0.41 -12.51 27.06
N ALA A 164 0.01 -12.87 25.85
CA ALA A 164 0.82 -14.04 25.57
C ALA A 164 2.18 -13.58 25.03
N ALA A 165 3.25 -13.84 25.79
CA ALA A 165 4.62 -13.64 25.32
C ALA A 165 5.20 -14.94 24.80
N GLY A 166 5.86 -14.88 23.65
CA GLY A 166 6.57 -16.01 23.04
C GLY A 166 8.07 -15.72 22.95
N VAL A 167 8.90 -16.76 23.02
CA VAL A 167 10.31 -16.69 22.63
C VAL A 167 10.59 -17.73 21.56
N ILE A 168 11.04 -17.24 20.40
CA ILE A 168 11.44 -18.05 19.25
C ILE A 168 12.97 -18.05 19.21
N GLN A 169 13.60 -19.22 19.36
CA GLN A 169 15.07 -19.30 19.42
C GLN A 169 15.75 -19.28 18.05
N HIS A 170 15.06 -19.73 16.99
CA HIS A 170 15.49 -19.71 15.60
C HIS A 170 14.27 -19.94 14.70
N ALA A 171 14.41 -19.73 13.38
CA ALA A 171 13.29 -19.64 12.44
C ALA A 171 12.28 -20.81 12.43
N THR A 172 12.70 -22.01 12.84
CA THR A 172 11.87 -23.22 12.86
C THR A 172 11.63 -23.75 14.27
N ALA A 173 12.00 -23.00 15.31
CA ALA A 173 11.81 -23.41 16.68
C ALA A 173 10.34 -23.23 17.09
N GLU A 174 9.79 -24.22 17.80
CA GLU A 174 8.54 -24.02 18.53
C GLU A 174 8.71 -22.91 19.58
N PRO A 175 7.74 -21.99 19.71
CA PRO A 175 7.84 -20.88 20.63
C PRO A 175 7.70 -21.35 22.09
N ILE A 176 8.56 -20.82 22.95
CA ILE A 176 8.40 -20.94 24.40
C ILE A 176 7.37 -19.89 24.82
N MET A 177 6.28 -20.29 25.46
CA MET A 177 5.15 -19.40 25.74
C MET A 177 4.99 -19.10 27.22
N MET A 178 4.67 -17.84 27.54
CA MET A 178 4.22 -17.38 28.85
C MET A 178 2.93 -16.57 28.68
N ARG A 179 1.95 -16.76 29.57
CA ARG A 179 0.63 -16.13 29.45
C ARG A 179 0.20 -15.53 30.79
N TRP A 180 -0.40 -14.35 30.72
CA TRP A 180 -1.01 -13.67 31.85
C TRP A 180 -2.44 -13.29 31.52
N VAL A 181 -3.33 -13.39 32.50
CA VAL A 181 -4.72 -12.95 32.41
C VAL A 181 -5.03 -12.08 33.62
N ALA A 182 -5.39 -10.83 33.38
CA ALA A 182 -5.79 -9.87 34.41
C ALA A 182 -6.55 -8.70 33.78
N THR A 183 -7.42 -8.05 34.54
CA THR A 183 -8.12 -6.84 34.08
C THR A 183 -7.20 -5.64 33.88
N ASP A 184 -6.03 -5.64 34.52
CA ASP A 184 -5.00 -4.61 34.47
C ASP A 184 -3.70 -5.11 33.82
N VAL A 185 -3.77 -6.18 33.00
CA VAL A 185 -2.58 -6.94 32.54
C VAL A 185 -1.49 -6.08 31.87
N THR A 186 -1.87 -4.96 31.24
CA THR A 186 -0.93 -4.03 30.57
C THR A 186 -0.22 -3.09 31.54
N THR A 187 -0.81 -2.78 32.69
CA THR A 187 -0.27 -1.86 33.70
C THR A 187 0.17 -2.56 34.98
N ASN A 188 -0.09 -3.85 35.11
CA ASN A 188 0.23 -4.63 36.29
C ASN A 188 1.76 -4.78 36.47
N PRO A 189 2.36 -4.24 37.55
CA PRO A 189 3.81 -4.26 37.74
C PRO A 189 4.40 -5.66 37.83
N LYS A 190 3.63 -6.63 38.34
CA LYS A 190 4.06 -8.03 38.43
C LYS A 190 4.17 -8.66 37.03
N VAL A 191 3.18 -8.42 36.17
CA VAL A 191 3.19 -8.92 34.79
C VAL A 191 4.36 -8.32 34.01
N GLN A 192 4.60 -7.02 34.16
CA GLN A 192 5.73 -6.34 33.51
C GLN A 192 7.08 -6.92 33.95
N GLN A 193 7.24 -7.18 35.25
CA GLN A 193 8.46 -7.77 35.79
C GLN A 193 8.66 -9.21 35.32
N GLU A 194 7.62 -10.05 35.40
CA GLU A 194 7.69 -11.45 34.94
C GLU A 194 7.99 -11.56 33.45
N MET A 195 7.39 -10.72 32.61
CA MET A 195 7.66 -10.69 31.18
C MET A 195 9.09 -10.25 30.87
N LYS A 196 9.58 -9.23 31.58
CA LYS A 196 10.97 -8.79 31.46
C LYS A 196 11.93 -9.91 31.83
N ASP A 197 11.70 -10.59 32.96
CA ASP A 197 12.54 -11.68 33.42
C ASP A 197 12.52 -12.86 32.47
N PHE A 198 11.34 -13.19 31.92
CA PHE A 198 11.17 -14.20 30.88
C PHE A 198 12.04 -13.92 29.65
N PHE A 199 11.99 -12.70 29.11
CA PHE A 199 12.81 -12.33 27.96
C PHE A 199 14.31 -12.28 28.26
N LEU A 200 14.71 -11.78 29.43
CA LEU A 200 16.11 -11.76 29.85
C LEU A 200 16.67 -13.19 30.01
N GLN A 201 15.91 -14.07 30.65
CA GLN A 201 16.31 -15.46 30.88
C GLN A 201 16.55 -16.21 29.57
N HIS A 202 15.76 -15.91 28.53
CA HIS A 202 15.91 -16.55 27.21
C HIS A 202 16.82 -15.79 26.24
N GLY A 203 17.48 -14.72 26.70
CA GLY A 203 18.45 -13.97 25.89
C GLY A 203 17.83 -13.29 24.66
N VAL A 204 16.57 -12.86 24.78
CA VAL A 204 15.85 -12.15 23.70
C VAL A 204 16.61 -10.88 23.32
N LYS A 205 16.84 -10.71 22.01
CA LYS A 205 17.60 -9.55 21.47
C LYS A 205 16.68 -8.46 20.93
N SER A 206 15.52 -8.85 20.43
CA SER A 206 14.50 -7.95 19.90
C SER A 206 13.13 -8.50 20.25
N VAL A 207 12.16 -7.60 20.44
CA VAL A 207 10.76 -7.96 20.71
C VAL A 207 9.90 -7.41 19.57
N ALA A 208 9.08 -8.26 18.98
CA ALA A 208 8.00 -7.87 18.08
C ALA A 208 6.67 -7.88 18.85
N MET A 209 5.84 -6.87 18.63
CA MET A 209 4.58 -6.71 19.33
C MET A 209 3.57 -6.03 18.40
N ASP A 210 2.35 -6.56 18.36
CA ASP A 210 1.28 -5.96 17.57
C ASP A 210 0.69 -4.71 18.24
N GLU A 211 0.23 -3.77 17.41
CA GLU A 211 -0.51 -2.61 17.90
C GLU A 211 -1.96 -3.01 18.23
N GLY A 212 -2.22 -3.25 19.51
CA GLY A 212 -3.57 -3.52 20.03
C GLY A 212 -3.92 -5.01 20.17
N ASN A 213 -5.21 -5.29 20.41
CA ASN A 213 -5.68 -6.65 20.68
C ASN A 213 -5.82 -7.44 19.36
N MET A 214 -5.14 -8.57 19.28
CA MET A 214 -5.21 -9.50 18.14
C MET A 214 -6.50 -10.33 18.10
N GLY A 215 -7.23 -10.40 19.21
CA GLY A 215 -8.50 -11.10 19.28
C GLY A 215 -9.00 -11.30 20.70
N CYS A 216 -9.98 -12.18 20.82
CA CYS A 216 -10.58 -12.61 22.06
C CYS A 216 -9.59 -13.40 22.94
N PRO A 217 -9.64 -13.25 24.27
CA PRO A 217 -8.81 -14.05 25.18
C PRO A 217 -9.18 -15.54 25.23
N HIS A 218 -10.36 -15.92 24.71
CA HIS A 218 -10.89 -17.29 24.73
C HIS A 218 -10.46 -18.09 23.49
N GLU A 219 -10.13 -19.36 23.67
CA GLU A 219 -9.52 -20.25 22.67
C GLU A 219 -10.56 -21.18 22.01
N GLU A 220 -10.56 -21.22 20.67
CA GLU A 220 -11.46 -22.08 19.88
C GLU A 220 -11.06 -23.55 20.01
N GLY A 221 -12.01 -24.42 20.32
CA GLY A 221 -11.76 -25.84 20.62
C GLY A 221 -11.54 -26.12 22.11
N GLU A 222 -11.23 -25.10 22.92
CA GLU A 222 -11.11 -25.19 24.38
C GLU A 222 -12.30 -24.53 25.08
N ASP A 223 -12.49 -23.22 24.88
CA ASP A 223 -13.52 -22.41 25.55
C ASP A 223 -14.87 -22.42 24.81
N PHE A 224 -14.84 -22.63 23.49
CA PHE A 224 -16.04 -22.71 22.65
C PHE A 224 -15.81 -23.63 21.42
N PRO A 225 -16.87 -24.19 20.81
CA PRO A 225 -16.73 -25.15 19.72
C PRO A 225 -16.01 -24.61 18.47
N HIS A 226 -15.29 -25.49 17.78
CA HIS A 226 -14.71 -25.20 16.46
C HIS A 226 -15.77 -24.72 15.46
N GLY A 227 -15.42 -23.76 14.62
CA GLY A 227 -16.35 -23.17 13.65
C GLY A 227 -17.41 -22.27 14.30
N GLY A 228 -17.28 -21.95 15.59
CA GLY A 228 -18.19 -21.08 16.33
C GLY A 228 -17.71 -19.63 16.44
N ASN A 229 -18.61 -18.74 16.82
CA ASN A 229 -18.22 -17.42 17.34
C ASN A 229 -18.09 -17.52 18.87
N CYS A 230 -17.13 -16.81 19.45
CA CYS A 230 -16.99 -16.78 20.91
C CYS A 230 -18.23 -16.13 21.55
N PRO A 231 -18.96 -16.83 22.44
CA PRO A 231 -20.19 -16.31 23.02
C PRO A 231 -19.92 -15.20 24.06
N PHE A 232 -18.70 -15.11 24.56
CA PHE A 232 -18.30 -14.17 25.62
C PHE A 232 -17.84 -12.81 25.09
N CYS A 233 -17.44 -12.74 23.82
CA CYS A 233 -16.86 -11.51 23.24
C CYS A 233 -17.51 -11.19 21.88
N PRO A 234 -18.77 -10.70 21.87
CA PRO A 234 -19.53 -10.45 20.65
C PRO A 234 -18.87 -9.48 19.66
N PHE A 235 -18.00 -8.59 20.15
CA PHE A 235 -17.23 -7.65 19.32
C PHE A 235 -16.44 -8.37 18.22
N TRP A 236 -15.96 -9.58 18.49
CA TRP A 236 -15.11 -10.37 17.61
C TRP A 236 -15.87 -11.29 16.64
N ASN A 237 -17.21 -11.29 16.66
CA ASN A 237 -18.02 -12.14 15.80
C ASN A 237 -17.69 -11.93 14.31
N GLY A 238 -17.27 -13.00 13.63
CA GLY A 238 -16.87 -12.97 12.22
C GLY A 238 -15.54 -12.26 11.90
N LYS A 239 -14.82 -11.78 12.93
CA LYS A 239 -13.53 -11.08 12.78
C LYS A 239 -12.30 -11.96 13.10
N GLN A 240 -12.51 -13.14 13.70
CA GLN A 240 -11.43 -14.01 14.17
C GLN A 240 -11.77 -15.50 14.02
N GLY A 241 -10.76 -16.37 14.22
CA GLY A 241 -10.90 -17.82 14.21
C GLY A 241 -11.27 -18.39 12.84
N SER A 242 -11.75 -19.63 12.84
CA SER A 242 -12.16 -20.34 11.61
C SER A 242 -13.33 -19.69 10.85
N ASN A 243 -14.03 -18.73 11.46
CA ASN A 243 -15.14 -17.96 10.87
C ASN A 243 -14.75 -16.55 10.38
N ARG A 244 -13.47 -16.18 10.40
CA ARG A 244 -13.02 -14.88 9.89
C ARG A 244 -13.43 -14.73 8.43
N LYS A 245 -14.26 -13.73 8.12
CA LYS A 245 -14.55 -13.38 6.73
C LYS A 245 -13.37 -12.58 6.17
N GLU A 246 -12.80 -13.06 5.06
CA GLU A 246 -11.82 -12.31 4.25
C GLU A 246 -12.41 -10.98 3.78
#